data_AF-M9YPS8-F1
#
_entry.id   AF-M9YPS8-F1
#
_cell.length_a   1.000
_cell.length_b   1.000
_cell.length_c   1.000
_cell.angle_alpha   90.00
_cell.angle_beta   90.00
_cell.angle_gamma   90.00
#
_symmetry.space_group_name_H-M   'P 1'
#
loop_
_entity.id
_entity.type
_entity.pdbx_description
1 polymer ?
#
loop_
_entity_poly.entity_id
_entity_poly.type
_entity_poly.pdbx_seq_one_letter_code
_entity_poly.pdbx_strand_id
1 'polypeptide(L)'
;MYFPVLLYPCILGMLSLVHAIPVHPDSLKNLVKLQADTIILRIKDHNEKLKLSPKLLIGDPELYPEVPADKPIQGLGSIVETLSTFHKVLQRLPKGHVSQIRNDLFTLLGYLKDRMTSMRCTLKEPANERSLDAFLENNATHHITFGFLALDRLKQFMQKLIVNLDHLKSC
;
A
#
# COMPACT_ATOMS: atom_id res chain seq x y z
N MET A 1 -29.34 7.03 45.57
CA MET A 1 -27.91 6.83 45.27
C MET A 1 -27.81 5.72 44.23
N TYR A 2 -27.60 6.07 42.96
CA TYR A 2 -27.41 5.11 41.88
C TYR A 2 -25.91 4.83 41.72
N PHE A 3 -25.51 3.57 41.75
CA PHE A 3 -24.13 3.12 41.52
C PHE A 3 -23.87 2.99 40.01
N PRO A 4 -22.98 3.79 39.39
CA PRO A 4 -22.61 3.62 37.98
C PRO A 4 -21.27 2.88 37.81
N VAL A 5 -20.75 2.21 38.84
CA VAL A 5 -19.38 1.64 38.83
C VAL A 5 -19.32 0.24 38.21
N LEU A 6 -20.45 -0.47 38.06
CA LEU A 6 -20.47 -1.86 37.57
C LEU A 6 -20.60 -2.01 36.05
N LEU A 7 -20.83 -0.93 35.29
CA LEU A 7 -20.97 -1.01 33.82
C LEU A 7 -19.62 -0.96 33.08
N TYR A 8 -18.58 -0.42 33.72
CA TYR A 8 -17.26 -0.23 33.11
C TYR A 8 -16.47 -1.53 32.86
N PRO A 9 -16.45 -2.54 33.77
CA PRO A 9 -15.66 -3.76 33.53
C PRO A 9 -16.30 -4.69 32.50
N CYS A 10 -17.63 -4.66 32.32
CA CYS A 10 -18.32 -5.47 31.31
C CYS A 10 -18.02 -5.00 29.88
N ILE A 11 -17.92 -3.68 29.66
CA ILE A 11 -17.59 -3.14 28.33
C ILE A 11 -16.13 -3.45 27.98
N LEU A 12 -15.21 -3.37 28.95
CA LEU A 12 -13.80 -3.72 28.74
C LEU A 12 -13.60 -5.21 28.41
N GLY A 13 -14.36 -6.11 29.05
CA GLY A 13 -14.31 -7.55 28.79
C GLY A 13 -14.86 -7.95 27.41
N MET A 14 -15.75 -7.15 26.83
CA MET A 14 -16.28 -7.41 25.48
C MET A 14 -15.36 -6.88 24.38
N LEU A 15 -14.54 -5.85 24.66
CA LEU A 15 -13.54 -5.32 23.73
C LEU A 15 -12.38 -6.30 23.48
N SER A 16 -12.02 -7.12 24.47
CA SER A 16 -10.97 -8.14 24.31
C SER A 16 -11.41 -9.34 23.46
N LEU A 17 -12.71 -9.57 23.28
CA LEU A 17 -13.24 -10.63 22.41
C LEU A 17 -13.25 -10.28 20.91
N VAL A 18 -13.13 -9.00 20.55
CA VAL A 18 -13.20 -8.56 19.14
C VAL A 18 -11.93 -8.91 18.34
N HIS A 19 -10.85 -9.33 19.01
CA HIS A 19 -9.54 -9.55 18.39
C HIS A 19 -9.30 -10.95 17.81
N ALA A 20 -10.32 -11.82 17.78
CA ALA A 20 -10.13 -13.22 17.38
C ALA A 20 -11.18 -13.75 16.39
N ILE A 21 -11.84 -12.91 15.59
CA ILE A 21 -12.65 -13.42 14.49
C ILE A 21 -11.69 -13.89 13.38
N PRO A 22 -11.66 -15.19 13.04
CA PRO A 22 -10.85 -15.66 11.93
C PRO A 22 -11.37 -15.01 10.65
N VAL A 23 -10.58 -14.12 10.07
CA VAL A 23 -10.87 -13.54 8.76
C VAL A 23 -10.79 -14.67 7.74
N HIS A 24 -11.93 -15.08 7.20
CA HIS A 24 -11.99 -16.13 6.19
C HIS A 24 -10.97 -15.81 5.07
N PRO A 25 -10.19 -16.78 4.55
CA PRO A 25 -9.19 -16.50 3.52
C PRO A 25 -9.76 -15.77 2.28
N ASP A 26 -11.00 -16.08 1.91
CA ASP A 26 -11.74 -15.38 0.84
C ASP A 26 -12.16 -13.96 1.23
N SER A 27 -12.38 -13.70 2.52
CA SER A 27 -12.60 -12.35 3.03
C SER A 27 -11.33 -11.50 2.88
N LEU A 28 -10.13 -12.04 3.11
CA LEU A 28 -8.90 -11.27 2.87
C LEU A 28 -8.74 -10.92 1.39
N LYS A 29 -8.96 -11.87 0.48
CA LYS A 29 -8.90 -11.58 -0.97
C LYS A 29 -9.86 -10.45 -1.36
N ASN A 30 -11.08 -10.48 -0.84
CA ASN A 30 -12.08 -9.45 -1.11
C ASN A 30 -11.67 -8.09 -0.53
N LEU A 31 -11.12 -8.06 0.68
CA LEU A 31 -10.59 -6.83 1.30
C LEU A 31 -9.43 -6.24 0.50
N VAL A 32 -8.45 -7.08 0.13
CA VAL A 32 -7.31 -6.67 -0.68
C VAL A 32 -7.77 -6.15 -2.05
N LYS A 33 -8.71 -6.84 -2.69
CA LYS A 33 -9.28 -6.42 -3.97
C LYS A 33 -9.99 -5.08 -3.86
N LEU A 34 -10.89 -4.93 -2.89
CA LEU A 34 -11.65 -3.70 -2.65
C LEU A 34 -10.71 -2.51 -2.39
N GLN A 35 -9.67 -2.73 -1.59
CA GLN A 35 -8.68 -1.70 -1.29
C GLN A 35 -7.85 -1.33 -2.53
N ALA A 36 -7.46 -2.32 -3.34
CA ALA A 36 -6.76 -2.09 -4.60
C ALA A 36 -7.61 -1.31 -5.62
N ASP A 37 -8.88 -1.67 -5.78
CA ASP A 37 -9.84 -0.95 -6.64
C ASP A 37 -10.02 0.50 -6.18
N THR A 38 -10.10 0.72 -4.86
CA THR A 38 -10.19 2.06 -4.26
C THR A 38 -8.95 2.90 -4.56
N ILE A 39 -7.76 2.32 -4.43
CA ILE A 39 -6.48 2.98 -4.77
C ILE A 39 -6.45 3.35 -6.26
N ILE A 40 -6.82 2.42 -7.16
CA ILE A 40 -6.89 2.68 -8.60
C ILE A 40 -7.83 3.84 -8.91
N LEU A 41 -9.03 3.86 -8.32
CA LEU A 41 -10.00 4.92 -8.54
C LEU A 41 -9.49 6.28 -8.06
N ARG A 42 -8.90 6.35 -6.87
CA ARG A 42 -8.33 7.60 -6.34
C ARG A 42 -7.15 8.10 -7.16
N ILE A 43 -6.31 7.21 -7.71
CA ILE A 43 -5.24 7.61 -8.63
C ILE A 43 -5.80 8.23 -9.91
N LYS A 44 -6.87 7.63 -10.48
CA LYS A 44 -7.54 8.18 -11.68
C LYS A 44 -8.10 9.58 -11.41
N ASP A 45 -8.90 9.73 -10.35
CA ASP A 45 -9.48 11.02 -9.94
C ASP A 45 -8.40 12.08 -9.65
N HIS A 46 -7.30 11.67 -9.01
CA HIS A 46 -6.15 12.54 -8.76
C HIS A 46 -5.50 13.04 -10.05
N ASN A 47 -5.24 12.16 -11.01
CA ASN A 47 -4.61 12.52 -12.28
C ASN A 47 -5.53 13.41 -13.15
N GLU A 48 -6.84 13.15 -13.14
CA GLU A 48 -7.85 13.98 -13.81
C GLU A 48 -7.89 15.40 -13.24
N LYS A 49 -7.88 15.55 -11.90
CA LYS A 49 -7.85 16.86 -11.23
C LYS A 49 -6.62 17.68 -11.58
N LEU A 50 -5.47 17.04 -11.76
CA LEU A 50 -4.24 17.72 -12.15
C LEU A 50 -4.13 17.97 -13.66
N LYS A 51 -5.12 17.55 -14.46
CA LYS A 51 -5.11 17.58 -15.94
C LYS A 51 -3.83 16.95 -16.52
N LEU A 52 -3.23 16.01 -15.80
CA LEU A 52 -2.01 15.35 -16.21
C LEU A 52 -2.38 14.29 -17.25
N SER A 53 -2.24 14.65 -18.52
CA SER A 53 -2.42 13.69 -19.62
C SER A 53 -1.16 12.83 -19.78
N PRO A 54 -1.28 11.56 -20.23
CA PRO A 54 -0.13 10.69 -20.49
C PRO A 54 0.89 11.29 -21.48
N LYS A 55 0.46 12.26 -22.30
CA LYS A 55 1.29 12.92 -23.31
C LYS A 55 2.34 13.88 -22.74
N LEU A 56 2.27 14.24 -21.45
CA LEU A 56 3.15 15.28 -20.89
C LEU A 56 4.51 14.76 -20.40
N LEU A 57 4.71 13.44 -20.21
CA LEU A 57 5.87 12.93 -19.50
C LEU A 57 6.47 11.68 -20.16
N ILE A 58 7.03 11.87 -21.36
CA ILE A 58 8.17 11.04 -21.80
C ILE A 58 9.41 11.67 -21.16
N GLY A 59 9.61 11.38 -19.88
CA GLY A 59 10.85 11.70 -19.18
C GLY A 59 11.85 10.58 -19.38
N ASP A 60 13.14 10.90 -19.35
CA ASP A 60 14.26 9.97 -19.45
C ASP A 60 14.08 8.73 -18.56
N PRO A 61 14.41 7.50 -19.02
CA PRO A 61 14.39 6.26 -18.23
C PRO A 61 15.11 6.33 -16.87
N GLU A 62 15.99 7.31 -16.67
CA GLU A 62 16.71 7.57 -15.42
C GLU A 62 15.87 8.27 -14.34
N LEU A 63 14.74 8.88 -14.70
CA LEU A 63 13.78 9.49 -13.76
C LEU A 63 12.82 8.48 -13.13
N TYR A 64 12.89 7.22 -13.55
CA TYR A 64 12.02 6.18 -13.05
C TYR A 64 12.63 5.63 -11.77
N PRO A 65 11.92 5.69 -10.62
CA PRO A 65 12.31 4.85 -9.51
C PRO A 65 12.33 3.40 -10.04
N GLU A 66 13.37 2.62 -9.72
CA GLU A 66 13.39 1.16 -9.92
C GLU A 66 12.30 0.55 -9.02
N VAL A 67 11.05 0.76 -9.41
CA VAL A 67 9.93 0.25 -8.66
C VAL A 67 9.70 -1.16 -9.17
N PRO A 68 9.68 -2.17 -8.29
CA PRO A 68 9.52 -3.56 -8.68
C PRO A 68 8.13 -3.90 -9.28
N ALA A 69 7.33 -2.92 -9.73
CA ALA A 69 6.07 -3.14 -10.42
C ALA A 69 6.22 -4.07 -11.64
N ASP A 70 7.36 -3.99 -12.32
CA ASP A 70 7.70 -4.83 -13.47
C ASP A 70 8.15 -6.24 -13.05
N LYS A 71 8.60 -6.45 -11.81
CA LYS A 71 8.98 -7.77 -11.29
C LYS A 71 7.75 -8.65 -11.11
N PRO A 72 7.81 -9.95 -11.46
CA PRO A 72 6.70 -10.87 -11.22
C PRO A 72 6.37 -10.96 -9.73
N ILE A 73 5.09 -11.13 -9.41
CA ILE A 73 4.65 -11.38 -8.03
C ILE A 73 5.03 -12.83 -7.71
N GLN A 74 5.94 -13.01 -6.75
CA GLN A 74 6.45 -14.34 -6.36
C GLN A 74 5.71 -14.92 -5.16
N GLY A 75 4.99 -14.07 -4.42
CA GLY A 75 4.30 -14.42 -3.18
C GLY A 75 4.02 -13.18 -2.35
N LEU A 76 3.40 -13.38 -1.18
CA LEU A 76 3.02 -12.33 -0.25
C LEU A 76 4.18 -11.41 0.15
N GLY A 77 5.38 -11.98 0.32
CA GLY A 77 6.59 -11.21 0.64
C GLY A 77 6.93 -10.17 -0.43
N SER A 78 6.91 -10.57 -1.71
CA SER A 78 7.18 -9.66 -2.84
C SER A 78 6.14 -8.55 -2.96
N ILE A 79 4.88 -8.83 -2.58
CA ILE A 79 3.80 -7.84 -2.56
C ILE A 79 4.06 -6.82 -1.47
N VAL A 80 4.35 -7.28 -0.24
CA VAL A 80 4.62 -6.39 0.90
C VAL A 80 5.87 -5.54 0.68
N GLU A 81 6.92 -6.10 0.11
CA GLU A 81 8.14 -5.36 -0.25
C GLU A 81 7.82 -4.24 -1.26
N THR A 82 7.14 -4.59 -2.36
CA THR A 82 6.78 -3.62 -3.42
C THR A 82 5.91 -2.49 -2.87
N LEU A 83 4.88 -2.82 -2.08
CA LEU A 83 3.99 -1.82 -1.49
C LEU A 83 4.70 -0.96 -0.43
N SER A 84 5.67 -1.53 0.30
CA SER A 84 6.48 -0.78 1.25
C SER A 84 7.36 0.26 0.53
N THR A 85 7.94 -0.11 -0.61
CA THR A 85 8.68 0.82 -1.49
C THR A 85 7.78 1.95 -1.97
N PHE A 86 6.59 1.63 -2.50
CA PHE A 86 5.62 2.67 -2.88
C PHE A 86 5.22 3.56 -1.72
N HIS A 87 5.04 3.00 -0.52
CA HIS A 87 4.69 3.80 0.65
C HIS A 87 5.79 4.82 0.97
N LYS A 88 7.07 4.41 0.95
CA LYS A 88 8.21 5.31 1.16
C LYS A 88 8.28 6.40 0.09
N VAL A 89 8.07 6.04 -1.18
CA VAL A 89 7.99 7.00 -2.29
C VAL A 89 6.89 8.05 -2.03
N LEU A 90 5.68 7.61 -1.69
CA LEU A 90 4.55 8.50 -1.41
C LEU A 90 4.73 9.34 -0.12
N GLN A 91 5.58 8.92 0.82
CA GLN A 91 5.91 9.71 2.00
C GLN A 91 6.76 10.95 1.67
N ARG A 92 7.58 10.89 0.62
CA ARG A 92 8.43 12.00 0.17
C ARG A 92 7.70 13.04 -0.66
N LEU A 93 6.51 12.71 -1.17
CA LEU A 93 5.68 13.65 -1.90
C LEU A 93 5.05 14.70 -0.95
N PRO A 94 4.88 15.96 -1.39
CA PRO A 94 4.25 17.01 -0.59
C PRO A 94 2.89 16.59 -0.02
N LYS A 95 2.63 16.99 1.23
CA LYS A 95 1.36 16.71 1.91
C LYS A 95 0.20 17.40 1.19
N GLY A 96 -0.92 16.71 1.07
CA GLY A 96 -2.13 17.20 0.41
C GLY A 96 -2.73 16.11 -0.48
N HIS A 97 -2.43 16.17 -1.77
CA HIS A 97 -3.16 15.44 -2.82
C HIS A 97 -2.96 13.92 -2.84
N VAL A 98 -1.85 13.40 -2.31
CA VAL A 98 -1.56 11.94 -2.24
C VAL A 98 -1.78 11.34 -0.85
N SER A 99 -2.19 12.15 0.13
CA SER A 99 -2.31 11.74 1.53
C SER A 99 -3.29 10.58 1.72
N GLN A 100 -4.44 10.64 1.05
CA GLN A 100 -5.43 9.58 1.06
C GLN A 100 -4.93 8.30 0.41
N ILE A 101 -4.31 8.38 -0.78
CA ILE A 101 -3.72 7.23 -1.47
C ILE A 101 -2.64 6.56 -0.60
N ARG A 102 -1.82 7.36 0.08
CA ARG A 102 -0.82 6.87 1.04
C ARG A 102 -1.46 6.15 2.22
N ASN A 103 -2.54 6.67 2.77
CA ASN A 103 -3.26 6.02 3.87
C ASN A 103 -3.91 4.72 3.40
N ASP A 104 -4.50 4.69 2.21
CA ASP A 104 -5.08 3.46 1.65
C ASP A 104 -4.03 2.38 1.46
N LEU A 105 -2.84 2.76 0.99
CA LEU A 105 -1.69 1.89 0.84
C LEU A 105 -1.19 1.37 2.20
N PHE A 106 -1.16 2.23 3.22
CA PHE A 106 -0.83 1.84 4.59
C PHE A 106 -1.83 0.81 5.15
N THR A 107 -3.13 1.02 4.93
CA THR A 107 -4.18 0.07 5.31
C THR A 107 -4.00 -1.27 4.59
N LEU A 108 -3.73 -1.25 3.28
CA LEU A 108 -3.46 -2.47 2.51
C LEU A 108 -2.24 -3.23 3.05
N LEU A 109 -1.16 -2.51 3.36
CA LEU A 109 0.04 -3.08 3.99
C LEU A 109 -0.28 -3.73 5.35
N GLY A 110 -1.19 -3.16 6.14
CA GLY A 110 -1.67 -3.75 7.39
C GLY A 110 -2.28 -5.13 7.16
N TYR A 111 -3.27 -5.25 6.27
CA TYR A 111 -3.91 -6.52 5.94
C TYR A 111 -2.91 -7.60 5.50
N LEU A 112 -1.91 -7.20 4.71
CA LEU A 112 -0.90 -8.12 4.19
C LEU A 112 0.13 -8.54 5.24
N LYS A 113 0.53 -7.63 6.13
CA LYS A 113 1.44 -7.94 7.25
C LYS A 113 0.77 -8.85 8.28
N ASP A 114 -0.50 -8.62 8.58
CA ASP A 114 -1.29 -9.51 9.44
C ASP A 114 -1.39 -10.91 8.82
N ARG A 115 -1.56 -10.98 7.49
CA ARG A 115 -1.53 -12.25 6.76
C ARG A 115 -0.16 -12.92 6.80
N MET A 116 0.94 -12.19 6.61
CA MET A 116 2.29 -12.74 6.74
C MET A 116 2.53 -13.32 8.13
N THR A 117 2.07 -12.62 9.16
CA THR A 117 2.19 -13.03 10.55
C THR A 117 1.41 -14.32 10.82
N SER A 118 0.15 -14.40 10.37
CA SER A 118 -0.66 -15.62 10.52
C SER A 118 -0.10 -16.81 9.74
N MET A 119 0.58 -16.57 8.62
CA MET A 119 1.26 -17.61 7.83
C MET A 119 2.69 -17.93 8.32
N ARG A 120 3.22 -17.21 9.32
CA ARG A 120 4.61 -17.33 9.79
C ARG A 120 5.64 -17.14 8.66
N CYS A 121 5.37 -16.23 7.72
CA CYS A 121 6.36 -15.88 6.69
C CYS A 121 7.57 -15.18 7.33
N THR A 122 8.79 -15.55 6.93
CA THR A 122 10.00 -14.79 7.27
C THR A 122 10.11 -13.58 6.34
N LEU A 123 10.11 -12.36 6.91
CA LEU A 123 10.48 -11.17 6.13
C LEU A 123 11.98 -11.22 5.85
N LYS A 124 12.37 -11.09 4.57
CA LYS A 124 13.73 -10.71 4.23
C LYS A 124 13.89 -9.21 4.44
N GLU A 125 15.02 -8.81 5.00
CA GLU A 125 15.35 -7.40 5.15
C GLU A 125 15.53 -6.78 3.76
N PRO A 126 14.94 -5.60 3.49
CA PRO A 126 15.02 -4.97 2.19
C PRO A 126 16.48 -4.60 1.88
N ALA A 127 17.07 -5.25 0.87
CA ALA A 127 18.48 -5.08 0.51
C ALA A 127 18.84 -3.66 0.00
N ASN A 128 17.85 -2.89 -0.45
CA ASN A 128 18.04 -1.69 -1.25
C ASN A 128 17.52 -0.39 -0.60
N GLU A 129 17.40 -0.33 0.74
CA GLU A 129 16.88 0.89 1.38
C GLU A 129 17.75 2.13 1.13
N ARG A 130 19.08 1.98 1.22
CA ARG A 130 20.03 3.09 1.01
C ARG A 130 20.02 3.66 -0.41
N SER A 131 19.83 2.82 -1.43
CA SER A 131 19.76 3.29 -2.82
C SER A 131 18.44 4.00 -3.12
N LEU A 132 17.33 3.52 -2.53
CA LEU A 132 16.03 4.17 -2.64
C LEU A 132 16.04 5.56 -2.02
N ASP A 133 16.61 5.73 -0.83
CA ASP A 133 16.70 7.03 -0.18
C ASP A 133 17.55 8.01 -1.01
N ALA A 134 18.72 7.60 -1.50
CA ALA A 134 19.55 8.44 -2.37
C ALA A 134 18.83 8.86 -3.66
N PHE A 135 18.08 7.94 -4.29
CA PHE A 135 17.27 8.24 -5.45
C PHE A 135 16.16 9.26 -5.14
N LEU A 136 15.49 9.13 -4.00
CA LEU A 136 14.42 10.04 -3.57
C LEU A 136 14.94 11.45 -3.30
N GLU A 137 16.12 11.58 -2.68
CA GLU A 137 16.76 12.89 -2.45
C GLU A 137 17.14 13.57 -3.78
N ASN A 138 17.71 12.82 -4.74
CA ASN A 138 18.10 13.36 -6.05
C ASN A 138 16.89 13.86 -6.88
N ASN A 139 15.72 13.28 -6.67
CA ASN A 139 14.49 13.60 -7.41
C ASN A 139 13.54 14.54 -6.65
N ALA A 140 13.96 15.06 -5.49
CA ALA A 140 13.14 15.92 -4.65
C ALA A 140 12.70 17.22 -5.35
N THR A 141 13.36 17.67 -6.42
CA THR A 141 12.98 18.92 -7.11
C THR A 141 11.84 18.76 -8.12
N HIS A 142 11.52 17.52 -8.54
CA HIS A 142 10.54 17.23 -9.61
C HIS A 142 9.28 16.53 -9.10
N HIS A 143 8.76 16.94 -7.94
CA HIS A 143 7.67 16.25 -7.23
C HIS A 143 6.40 15.95 -8.05
N ILE A 144 6.02 16.82 -9.00
CA ILE A 144 4.81 16.62 -9.82
C ILE A 144 5.01 15.48 -10.81
N THR A 145 6.08 15.56 -11.61
CA THR A 145 6.46 14.52 -12.59
C THR A 145 6.72 13.19 -11.90
N PHE A 146 7.53 13.23 -10.85
CA PHE A 146 7.88 12.06 -10.05
C PHE A 146 6.64 11.43 -9.40
N GLY A 147 5.76 12.25 -8.80
CA GLY A 147 4.52 11.79 -8.18
C GLY A 147 3.57 11.14 -9.19
N PHE A 148 3.39 11.74 -10.36
CA PHE A 148 2.57 11.17 -11.43
C PHE A 148 3.08 9.80 -11.87
N LEU A 149 4.39 9.67 -12.12
CA LEU A 149 5.01 8.41 -12.54
C LEU A 149 4.89 7.34 -11.44
N ALA A 150 5.14 7.70 -10.18
CA ALA A 150 4.99 6.78 -9.06
C ALA A 150 3.53 6.28 -8.92
N LEU A 151 2.55 7.17 -9.09
CA LEU A 151 1.13 6.81 -9.02
C LEU A 151 0.70 5.95 -10.21
N ASP A 152 1.21 6.20 -11.42
CA ASP A 152 0.91 5.34 -12.57
C ASP A 152 1.45 3.92 -12.37
N ARG A 153 2.70 3.78 -11.90
CA ARG A 153 3.29 2.48 -11.54
C ARG A 153 2.53 1.79 -10.40
N LEU A 154 2.06 2.54 -9.40
CA LEU A 154 1.24 1.99 -8.31
C LEU A 154 -0.08 1.45 -8.85
N LYS A 155 -0.74 2.19 -9.74
CA LYS A 155 -1.98 1.75 -10.41
C LYS A 155 -1.75 0.45 -11.19
N GLN A 156 -0.69 0.37 -11.98
CA GLN A 156 -0.33 -0.86 -12.71
C GLN A 156 -0.09 -2.03 -11.76
N PHE A 157 0.61 -1.79 -10.64
CA PHE A 157 0.82 -2.83 -9.63
C PHE A 157 -0.50 -3.26 -8.95
N MET A 158 -1.41 -2.34 -8.64
CA MET A 158 -2.74 -2.69 -8.11
C MET A 158 -3.52 -3.58 -9.08
N GLN A 159 -3.51 -3.25 -10.37
CA GLN A 159 -4.15 -4.08 -11.42
C GLN A 159 -3.53 -5.47 -11.46
N LYS A 160 -2.19 -5.55 -11.40
CA LYS A 160 -1.44 -6.80 -11.34
C LYS A 160 -1.75 -7.61 -10.09
N LEU A 161 -1.90 -6.96 -8.93
CA LEU A 161 -2.24 -7.61 -7.67
C LEU A 161 -3.64 -8.25 -7.73
N ILE A 162 -4.63 -7.54 -8.28
CA ILE A 162 -6.01 -8.03 -8.40
C ILE A 162 -6.08 -9.33 -9.21
N VAL A 163 -5.29 -9.46 -10.29
CA VAL A 163 -5.26 -10.70 -11.09
C VAL A 163 -4.42 -11.81 -10.45
N ASN A 164 -3.61 -11.50 -9.44
CA ASN A 164 -2.67 -12.42 -8.77
C ASN A 164 -3.00 -12.65 -7.28
N LEU A 165 -4.26 -12.49 -6.86
CA LEU A 165 -4.67 -12.61 -5.45
C LEU A 165 -4.43 -13.99 -4.83
N ASP A 166 -4.21 -15.04 -5.64
CA ASP A 166 -3.84 -16.36 -5.11
C ASP A 166 -2.43 -16.39 -4.51
N HIS A 167 -1.53 -15.48 -4.91
CA HIS A 167 -0.21 -15.31 -4.30
C HIS A 167 -0.26 -14.80 -2.85
N LEU A 168 -1.42 -14.39 -2.34
CA LEU A 168 -1.63 -14.10 -0.92
C LEU A 168 -1.57 -15.35 -0.03
N LYS A 169 -1.57 -16.54 -0.64
CA LYS A 169 -1.51 -17.84 0.05
C LYS A 169 -0.11 -18.42 0.14
N SER A 170 0.89 -17.80 -0.49
CA SER A 170 2.29 -18.23 -0.43
C SER A 170 3.18 -17.12 0.13
N CYS A 171 4.14 -17.51 0.96
CA CYS A 171 5.38 -16.77 1.10
C CYS A 171 6.29 -17.24 -0.05
#